data_AF-A0A9X4BGW3-F1
#
_entry.id   AF-A0A9X4BGW3-F1
#
_cell.length_a   1.000
_cell.length_b   1.000
_cell.length_c   1.000
_cell.angle_alpha   90.00
_cell.angle_beta   90.00
_cell.angle_gamma   90.00
#
_symmetry.space_group_name_H-M   'P 1'
#
loop_
_entity.id
_entity.type
_entity.pdbx_description
1 polymer ?
#
loop_
_entity_poly.entity_id
_entity_poly.type
_entity_poly.pdbx_seq_one_letter_code
_entity_poly.pdbx_strand_id
1 'polypeptide(L)'
;MSFVIHSIARETQLYESMSTEELIKRINAALSMISEFENGTLQPNSLELGCVCCLLVSLSDEYANHQHWKTIEDLYAGVEPGSLKMEVLALRDDYLKDLI
;
A
#
# COMPACT_ATOMS: atom_id res chain seq x y z
N MET A 1 18.81 -7.16 2.26
CA MET A 1 18.32 -5.85 2.77
C MET A 1 18.30 -4.74 1.72
N SER A 2 19.01 -4.81 0.57
CA SER A 2 19.05 -3.67 -0.36
C SER A 2 18.05 -3.69 -1.53
N PHE A 3 17.42 -4.81 -1.95
CA PHE A 3 16.53 -4.79 -3.14
C PHE A 3 15.13 -4.20 -2.85
N VAL A 4 14.50 -4.64 -1.75
CA VAL A 4 13.14 -4.22 -1.36
C VAL A 4 13.04 -2.70 -1.17
N ILE A 5 13.96 -2.11 -0.40
CA ILE A 5 13.98 -0.66 -0.14
C ILE A 5 14.16 0.14 -1.45
N HIS A 6 14.98 -0.34 -2.40
CA HIS A 6 15.16 0.34 -3.69
C HIS A 6 13.89 0.26 -4.55
N SER A 7 13.17 -0.85 -4.52
CA SER A 7 11.89 -0.99 -5.23
C SER A 7 10.83 -0.03 -4.68
N ILE A 8 10.68 0.01 -3.34
CA ILE A 8 9.76 0.91 -2.65
C ILE A 8 10.09 2.38 -2.95
N ALA A 9 11.36 2.77 -2.87
CA ALA A 9 11.79 4.13 -3.15
C ALA A 9 11.51 4.54 -4.61
N ARG A 10 11.73 3.62 -5.57
CA ARG A 10 11.45 3.86 -6.99
C ARG A 10 9.95 4.05 -7.25
N GLU A 11 9.10 3.28 -6.59
CA GLU A 11 7.65 3.43 -6.72
C GLU A 11 7.15 4.72 -6.08
N THR A 12 7.66 5.07 -4.90
CA THR A 12 7.32 6.34 -4.25
C THR A 12 7.63 7.54 -5.16
N GLN A 13 8.82 7.57 -5.77
CA GLN A 13 9.20 8.60 -6.74
C GLN A 13 8.29 8.64 -7.96
N LEU A 14 7.83 7.47 -8.42
CA LEU A 14 6.88 7.39 -9.54
C LEU A 14 5.56 8.06 -9.16
N TYR A 15 5.03 7.81 -7.96
CA TYR A 15 3.79 8.40 -7.48
C TYR A 15 3.90 9.92 -7.32
N GLU A 16 5.00 10.43 -6.78
CA GLU A 16 5.24 11.88 -6.66
C GLU A 16 5.30 12.59 -8.03
N SER A 17 5.68 11.88 -9.09
CA SER A 17 5.78 12.43 -10.45
C SER A 17 4.47 12.36 -11.25
N MET A 18 3.43 11.69 -10.73
CA MET A 18 2.16 11.50 -11.44
C MET A 18 1.24 12.71 -11.39
N SER A 19 0.39 12.83 -12.39
CA SER A 19 -0.69 13.82 -12.35
C SER A 19 -1.72 13.47 -11.27
N THR A 20 -2.37 14.49 -10.72
CA THR A 20 -3.42 14.31 -9.70
C THR A 20 -4.55 13.39 -10.19
N GLU A 21 -4.96 13.51 -11.46
CA GLU A 21 -6.00 12.65 -12.03
C GLU A 21 -5.59 11.16 -12.09
N GLU A 22 -4.33 10.89 -12.43
CA GLU A 22 -3.79 9.52 -12.44
C GLU A 22 -3.66 8.96 -11.02
N LEU A 23 -3.21 9.79 -10.07
CA LEU A 23 -3.13 9.41 -8.66
C LEU A 23 -4.49 9.05 -8.10
N ILE A 24 -5.52 9.88 -8.33
CA ILE A 24 -6.90 9.59 -7.86
C ILE A 24 -7.40 8.25 -8.44
N LYS A 25 -7.16 7.98 -9.73
CA LYS A 25 -7.55 6.70 -10.34
C LYS A 25 -6.84 5.52 -9.67
N ARG A 26 -5.55 5.65 -9.38
CA ARG A 26 -4.77 4.59 -8.72
C ARG A 26 -5.16 4.39 -7.27
N ILE A 27 -5.42 5.47 -6.52
CA ILE A 27 -5.93 5.40 -5.15
C ILE A 27 -7.28 4.68 -5.12
N ASN A 28 -8.21 5.01 -6.02
CA ASN A 28 -9.51 4.33 -6.07
C ASN A 28 -9.36 2.83 -6.40
N ALA A 29 -8.50 2.48 -7.35
CA ALA A 29 -8.19 1.09 -7.66
C ALA A 29 -7.54 0.37 -6.46
N ALA A 30 -6.67 1.05 -5.74
CA ALA A 30 -6.00 0.56 -4.54
C ALA A 30 -6.99 0.23 -3.42
N LEU A 31 -7.87 1.17 -3.10
CA LEU A 31 -8.91 0.98 -2.08
C LEU A 31 -9.89 -0.13 -2.48
N SER A 32 -10.23 -0.24 -3.76
CA SER A 32 -11.06 -1.34 -4.27
C SER A 32 -10.38 -2.69 -4.07
N MET A 33 -9.10 -2.81 -4.43
CA MET A 33 -8.34 -4.05 -4.27
C MET A 33 -8.25 -4.48 -2.80
N ILE A 34 -7.98 -3.55 -1.88
CA ILE A 34 -7.92 -3.87 -0.44
C ILE A 34 -9.30 -4.30 0.07
N SER A 35 -10.38 -3.68 -0.40
CA SER A 35 -11.76 -4.06 -0.03
C SER A 35 -12.14 -5.45 -0.56
N GLU A 36 -11.74 -5.80 -1.77
CA GLU A 36 -11.94 -7.15 -2.31
C GLU A 36 -11.10 -8.21 -1.58
N PHE A 37 -9.89 -7.85 -1.18
CA PHE A 37 -9.03 -8.67 -0.33
C PHE A 37 -9.64 -8.88 1.07
N GLU A 38 -10.21 -7.83 1.67
CA GLU A 38 -10.94 -7.91 2.95
C GLU A 38 -12.08 -8.93 2.87
N ASN A 39 -12.90 -8.82 1.83
CA ASN A 39 -14.06 -9.68 1.59
C ASN A 39 -13.69 -11.09 1.10
N GLY A 40 -12.41 -11.35 0.82
CA GLY A 40 -11.92 -12.62 0.31
C GLY A 40 -12.34 -12.93 -1.13
N THR A 41 -12.86 -11.93 -1.86
CA THR A 41 -13.25 -12.07 -3.28
C THR A 41 -12.05 -11.97 -4.21
N LEU A 42 -10.96 -11.37 -3.76
CA LEU A 42 -9.68 -11.30 -4.45
C LEU A 42 -8.56 -11.82 -3.53
N GLN A 43 -7.63 -12.59 -4.10
CA GLN A 43 -6.40 -13.00 -3.43
C GLN A 43 -5.19 -12.43 -4.20
N PRO A 44 -4.86 -11.14 -3.96
CA PRO A 44 -3.70 -10.54 -4.60
C PRO A 44 -2.42 -11.23 -4.09
N ASN A 45 -1.38 -11.23 -4.90
CA ASN A 45 -0.07 -11.66 -4.43
C ASN A 45 0.59 -10.58 -3.54
N SER A 46 1.64 -10.95 -2.81
CA SER A 46 2.31 -10.04 -1.87
C SER A 46 2.83 -8.76 -2.54
N LEU A 47 3.33 -8.86 -3.77
CA LEU A 47 3.86 -7.69 -4.48
C LEU A 47 2.73 -6.75 -4.91
N GLU A 48 1.64 -7.29 -5.46
CA GLU A 48 0.46 -6.50 -5.82
C GLU A 48 -0.05 -5.73 -4.61
N LEU A 49 -0.30 -6.41 -3.49
CA LEU A 49 -0.78 -5.77 -2.28
C LEU A 49 0.25 -4.79 -1.69
N GLY A 50 1.54 -5.12 -1.77
CA GLY A 50 2.65 -4.26 -1.37
C GLY A 50 2.67 -2.94 -2.13
N CYS A 51 2.55 -2.96 -3.46
CA CYS A 51 2.47 -1.76 -4.29
C CYS A 51 1.29 -0.87 -3.90
N VAL A 52 0.15 -1.49 -3.61
CA VAL A 52 -1.09 -0.80 -3.26
C VAL A 52 -0.95 -0.11 -1.90
N CYS A 53 -0.43 -0.82 -0.91
CA CYS A 53 -0.13 -0.27 0.41
C CYS A 53 0.93 0.84 0.33
N CYS A 54 1.98 0.64 -0.48
CA CYS A 54 3.01 1.66 -0.71
C CYS A 54 2.41 2.94 -1.27
N LEU A 55 1.52 2.86 -2.26
CA LEU A 55 0.86 4.04 -2.82
C LEU A 55 0.10 4.84 -1.74
N LEU A 56 -0.67 4.17 -0.89
CA LEU A 56 -1.47 4.83 0.14
C LEU A 56 -0.58 5.52 1.19
N VAL A 57 0.45 4.83 1.68
CA VAL A 57 1.36 5.39 2.70
C VAL A 57 2.20 6.53 2.13
N SER A 58 2.68 6.42 0.89
CA SER A 58 3.44 7.47 0.22
C SER A 58 2.65 8.77 0.03
N LEU A 59 1.30 8.72 0.11
CA LEU A 59 0.41 9.85 -0.12
C LEU A 59 -0.35 10.30 1.14
N SER A 60 -0.10 9.67 2.29
CA SER A 60 -0.70 10.02 3.59
C SER A 60 0.24 10.92 4.40
N ASP A 61 -0.35 11.70 5.29
CA ASP A 61 0.39 12.48 6.29
C ASP A 61 1.10 11.56 7.33
N GLU A 62 0.67 10.30 7.43
CA GLU A 62 1.28 9.22 8.25
C GLU A 62 2.50 8.57 7.57
N TYR A 63 3.19 9.26 6.64
CA TYR A 63 4.45 8.81 6.05
C TYR A 63 5.51 8.43 7.12
N ALA A 64 5.38 8.92 8.35
CA ALA A 64 6.27 8.60 9.46
C ALA A 64 5.87 7.32 10.25
N ASN A 65 4.76 6.66 9.92
CA ASN A 65 4.32 5.46 10.64
C ASN A 65 5.18 4.24 10.27
N HIS A 66 6.12 3.91 11.16
CA HIS A 66 7.05 2.79 10.96
C HIS A 66 6.35 1.44 10.81
N GLN A 67 5.17 1.25 11.40
CA GLN A 67 4.44 -0.01 11.32
C GLN A 67 3.89 -0.22 9.91
N HIS A 68 3.41 0.85 9.25
CA HIS A 68 2.93 0.78 7.87
C HIS A 68 4.08 0.43 6.89
N TRP A 69 5.23 1.08 7.05
CA TRP A 69 6.41 0.75 6.25
C TRP A 69 6.90 -0.68 6.47
N LYS A 70 6.84 -1.17 7.72
CA LYS A 70 7.20 -2.55 8.01
C LYS A 70 6.29 -3.55 7.28
N THR A 71 4.97 -3.31 7.28
CA THR A 71 4.00 -4.12 6.52
C THR A 71 4.31 -4.10 5.02
N ILE A 72 4.64 -2.94 4.45
CA ILE A 72 5.04 -2.83 3.04
C ILE A 72 6.32 -3.63 2.78
N GLU A 73 7.36 -3.47 3.60
CA GLU A 73 8.60 -4.23 3.46
C GLU A 73 8.37 -5.74 3.49
N ASP A 74 7.52 -6.22 4.40
CA ASP A 74 7.19 -7.64 4.54
C ASP A 74 6.43 -8.16 3.31
N LEU A 75 5.51 -7.37 2.75
CA LEU A 75 4.82 -7.70 1.49
C LEU A 75 5.81 -7.78 0.31
N TYR A 76 6.74 -6.83 0.18
CA TYR A 76 7.78 -6.89 -0.85
C TYR A 76 8.81 -8.01 -0.62
N ALA A 77 8.99 -8.45 0.62
CA ALA A 77 9.79 -9.61 0.96
C ALA A 77 9.09 -10.95 0.66
N GLY A 78 7.82 -10.91 0.25
CA GLY A 78 7.04 -12.09 -0.13
C GLY A 78 6.31 -12.75 1.04
N VAL A 79 6.10 -12.04 2.14
CA VAL A 79 5.24 -12.52 3.23
C VAL A 79 3.82 -12.67 2.71
N GLU A 80 3.14 -13.75 3.09
CA GLU A 80 1.81 -14.07 2.58
C GLU A 80 0.79 -12.99 2.98
N PRO A 81 0.01 -12.44 2.02
CA PRO A 81 -0.95 -11.37 2.29
C PRO A 81 -1.94 -11.69 3.40
N GLY A 82 -2.40 -12.94 3.48
CA GLY A 82 -3.34 -13.38 4.51
C GLY A 82 -2.81 -13.24 5.93
N SER A 83 -1.48 -13.34 6.12
CA SER A 83 -0.83 -13.18 7.43
C SER A 83 -0.70 -11.73 7.87
N LEU A 84 -0.78 -10.79 6.93
CA LEU A 84 -0.69 -9.35 7.15
C LEU A 84 -2.05 -8.66 6.98
N LYS A 85 -3.14 -9.43 6.98
CA LYS A 85 -4.46 -8.92 6.63
C LYS A 85 -4.89 -7.77 7.55
N MET A 86 -4.70 -7.91 8.86
CA MET A 86 -5.12 -6.88 9.80
C MET A 86 -4.30 -5.60 9.66
N GLU A 87 -3.00 -5.72 9.41
CA GLU A 87 -2.06 -4.64 9.22
C GLU A 87 -2.34 -3.86 7.92
N VAL A 88 -2.71 -4.57 6.85
CA VAL A 88 -3.13 -3.97 5.58
C VAL A 88 -4.44 -3.18 5.75
N LEU A 89 -5.40 -3.71 6.51
CA LEU A 89 -6.67 -3.01 6.77
C LEU A 89 -6.45 -1.79 7.67
N ALA A 90 -5.61 -1.89 8.70
CA ALA A 90 -5.26 -0.75 9.55
C ALA A 90 -4.62 0.38 8.74
N LEU A 91 -3.69 0.06 7.83
CA LEU A 91 -3.07 1.04 6.93
C LEU A 91 -4.10 1.75 6.05
N ARG A 92 -5.04 1.01 5.44
CA ARG A 92 -6.14 1.60 4.66
C ARG A 92 -6.99 2.52 5.52
N ASP A 93 -7.40 2.05 6.70
CA ASP A 93 -8.31 2.78 7.57
C ASP A 93 -7.67 4.08 8.08
N ASP A 94 -6.36 4.06 8.35
CA ASP A 94 -5.59 5.26 8.70
C ASP A 94 -5.49 6.23 7.51
N TYR A 95 -5.18 5.75 6.31
CA TYR A 95 -5.22 6.58 5.09
C TYR A 95 -6.58 7.29 4.89
N LEU A 96 -7.68 6.58 5.15
CA LEU A 96 -9.02 7.13 5.01
C LEU A 96 -9.38 8.16 6.08
N LYS A 97 -8.78 8.11 7.27
CA LYS A 97 -8.98 9.14 8.30
C LYS A 97 -8.42 10.48 7.87
N ASP A 98 -7.29 10.49 7.16
CA ASP A 98 -6.66 11.71 6.67
C ASP A 98 -7.47 12.41 5.56
N LEU A 99 -8.40 11.69 4.92
CA LEU A 99 -9.25 12.20 3.84
C LEU A 99 -10.57 12.83 4.31
N ILE A 100 -10.95 12.67 5.59
CA ILE A 100 -12.25 13.11 6.16
C ILE A 100 -12.04 14.32 7.08
#